data_AF-E6ZXI5-F1
#
_entry.id   AF-E6ZXI5-F1
#
_cell.length_a   1.000
_cell.length_b   1.000
_cell.length_c   1.000
_cell.angle_alpha   90.00
_cell.angle_beta   90.00
_cell.angle_gamma   90.00
#
_symmetry.space_group_name_H-M   'P 1'
#
loop_
_entity.id
_entity.type
_entity.pdbx_description
1 polymer ?
#
loop_
_entity_poly.entity_id
_entity_poly.type
_entity_poly.pdbx_seq_one_letter_code
_entity_poly.pdbx_strand_id
1 'polypeptide(L)'
;MSSTVAATLRRAAQSASGGLQSSAVRSVSSSSRLHATASTTAGRGSARLAPAAATSRLVVSHLRGFSSTSTRSDGSGRTTVKDPEPQTGLYYHPTQISISRGTDQPTSTVDGWAISFLPTPSASEDAIIAYVLPTSSSSQDAEPAAFVRANPDRIRINAAGWKIMHDVLKNDVVPNDDLLKFEASTRESGWAHLTDLRHPLMPGRIATPENIIASVAFTEGKLNVESYEENKSYRLVTGYEGPIQMADSWIEKLRKRFEAL
;
A
#
# COMPACT_ATOMS: atom_id res chain seq x y z
N MET A 1 62.42 6.59 38.95
CA MET A 1 61.53 7.40 38.12
C MET A 1 60.13 6.79 38.19
N SER A 2 59.20 7.53 38.80
CA SER A 2 57.72 7.51 38.73
C SER A 2 57.01 6.17 38.50
N SER A 3 56.29 5.55 39.47
CA SER A 3 55.09 5.96 40.22
C SER A 3 53.76 5.98 39.41
N THR A 4 52.73 5.40 40.03
CA THR A 4 51.29 5.79 39.98
C THR A 4 50.38 4.96 39.04
N VAL A 5 49.66 3.93 39.54
CA VAL A 5 48.34 3.85 40.23
C VAL A 5 47.22 3.37 39.29
N ALA A 6 46.60 2.26 39.70
CA ALA A 6 45.35 1.71 39.15
C ALA A 6 44.14 2.49 39.67
N ALA A 7 43.19 2.81 38.78
CA ALA A 7 41.91 3.43 39.13
C ALA A 7 40.75 2.48 38.81
N THR A 8 40.03 2.12 39.86
CA THR A 8 38.73 1.43 39.86
C THR A 8 37.62 2.44 39.59
N LEU A 9 36.64 2.13 38.74
CA LEU A 9 35.33 2.80 38.77
C LEU A 9 34.21 1.81 38.43
N ARG A 10 33.52 1.39 39.49
CA ARG A 10 32.19 0.74 39.48
C ARG A 10 31.16 1.81 39.12
N ARG A 11 30.20 1.50 38.23
CA ARG A 11 28.97 2.29 38.10
C ARG A 11 27.75 1.41 38.30
N ALA A 12 26.94 1.86 39.27
CA ALA A 12 25.78 1.19 39.81
C ALA A 12 24.58 1.25 38.85
N ALA A 13 23.80 0.18 38.88
CA ALA A 13 22.45 0.10 38.35
C ALA A 13 21.51 0.99 39.18
N GLN A 14 20.67 1.78 38.51
CA GLN A 14 19.49 2.39 39.13
C GLN A 14 18.25 1.84 38.44
N SER A 15 17.53 1.05 39.23
CA SER A 15 16.18 0.57 39.01
C SER A 15 15.21 1.73 39.26
N ALA A 16 14.33 2.03 38.31
CA ALA A 16 13.19 2.91 38.50
C ALA A 16 11.90 2.11 38.24
N SER A 17 11.24 1.76 39.34
CA SER A 17 9.95 1.12 39.42
C SER A 17 8.87 2.16 39.73
N GLY A 18 7.71 2.04 39.08
CA GLY A 18 6.42 2.37 39.68
C GLY A 18 5.83 3.73 39.32
N GLY A 19 4.64 3.70 38.73
CA GLY A 19 3.82 4.90 38.53
C GLY A 19 2.58 4.69 37.65
N LEU A 20 1.76 3.69 37.97
CA LEU A 20 0.39 3.58 37.47
C LEU A 20 -0.44 4.74 38.04
N GLN A 21 -1.02 5.59 37.20
CA GLN A 21 -2.28 6.27 37.51
C GLN A 21 -3.16 6.40 36.28
N SER A 22 -4.45 6.24 36.55
CA SER A 22 -5.54 5.89 35.66
C SER A 22 -6.49 7.08 35.50
N SER A 23 -7.17 7.06 34.35
CA SER A 23 -8.53 7.57 34.07
C SER A 23 -8.92 9.02 34.39
N ALA A 24 -9.31 9.73 33.33
CA ALA A 24 -10.53 10.54 33.34
C ALA A 24 -11.18 10.53 31.95
N VAL A 25 -12.31 9.83 31.88
CA VAL A 25 -13.23 9.72 30.75
C VAL A 25 -13.99 11.05 30.62
N ARG A 26 -13.95 11.68 29.44
CA ARG A 26 -14.86 12.79 29.09
C ARG A 26 -15.88 12.30 28.06
N SER A 27 -17.09 12.07 28.56
CA SER A 27 -18.31 11.89 27.77
C SER A 27 -18.81 13.28 27.33
N VAL A 28 -19.08 13.46 26.04
CA VAL A 28 -19.81 14.63 25.55
C VAL A 28 -20.87 14.15 24.56
N SER A 29 -22.11 14.39 24.93
CA SER A 29 -23.33 14.03 24.22
C SER A 29 -23.49 14.86 22.95
N SER A 30 -23.67 14.21 21.80
CA SER A 30 -24.08 14.84 20.55
C SER A 30 -25.58 14.70 20.36
N SER A 31 -26.30 15.82 20.55
CA SER A 31 -27.73 15.95 20.29
C SER A 31 -28.01 16.11 18.79
N SER A 32 -28.98 15.33 18.34
CA SER A 32 -29.72 15.37 17.08
C SER A 32 -30.29 16.74 16.73
N ARG A 33 -30.19 17.14 15.45
CA ARG A 33 -31.22 17.97 14.78
C ARG A 33 -31.48 17.49 13.36
N LEU A 34 -32.71 17.01 13.19
CA LEU A 34 -33.42 16.85 11.93
C LEU A 34 -33.68 18.22 11.31
N HIS A 35 -33.54 18.35 9.99
CA HIS A 35 -34.37 19.27 9.21
C HIS A 35 -34.63 18.65 7.84
N ALA A 36 -35.87 18.17 7.69
CA ALA A 36 -36.52 17.95 6.43
C ALA A 36 -37.09 19.28 5.92
N THR A 37 -36.96 19.55 4.63
CA THR A 37 -37.87 20.44 3.89
C THR A 37 -38.09 19.87 2.50
N ALA A 38 -39.36 19.57 2.22
CA ALA A 38 -39.96 19.42 0.90
C ALA A 38 -39.73 20.70 0.05
N SER A 39 -39.92 20.76 -1.26
CA SER A 39 -41.19 20.55 -1.97
C SER A 39 -41.02 20.85 -3.47
N THR A 40 -41.87 20.23 -4.31
CA THR A 40 -42.47 20.75 -5.58
C THR A 40 -41.53 21.19 -6.72
N THR A 41 -41.72 20.80 -7.99
CA THR A 41 -42.90 21.09 -8.85
C THR A 41 -42.86 20.24 -10.12
N ALA A 42 -44.05 19.98 -10.65
CA ALA A 42 -44.34 19.27 -11.89
C ALA A 42 -43.95 20.05 -13.16
N GLY A 43 -43.66 19.33 -14.24
CA GLY A 43 -43.52 19.87 -15.59
C GLY A 43 -43.86 18.82 -16.65
N ARG A 44 -45.12 18.82 -17.10
CA ARG A 44 -45.64 18.08 -18.26
C ARG A 44 -45.02 18.60 -19.56
N GLY A 45 -44.78 17.71 -20.51
CA GLY A 45 -44.50 18.07 -21.91
C GLY A 45 -44.51 16.86 -22.84
N SER A 46 -45.65 16.60 -23.47
CA SER A 46 -45.83 15.68 -24.59
C SER A 46 -44.99 16.08 -25.81
N ALA A 47 -44.47 15.11 -26.57
CA ALA A 47 -45.02 14.74 -27.88
C ALA A 47 -44.00 14.07 -28.84
N ARG A 48 -44.47 12.96 -29.43
CA ARG A 48 -44.38 12.52 -30.84
C ARG A 48 -43.03 12.12 -31.47
N LEU A 49 -42.96 10.80 -31.73
CA LEU A 49 -42.87 10.10 -33.04
C LEU A 49 -41.87 10.59 -34.11
N ALA A 50 -40.86 9.75 -34.36
CA ALA A 50 -40.58 9.12 -35.68
C ALA A 50 -39.42 8.11 -35.55
N PRO A 51 -39.47 6.94 -36.22
CA PRO A 51 -38.25 6.32 -36.71
C PRO A 51 -38.31 6.16 -38.23
N ALA A 52 -37.37 6.80 -38.92
CA ALA A 52 -37.09 6.55 -40.33
C ALA A 52 -35.77 5.79 -40.45
N ALA A 53 -35.82 4.72 -41.24
CA ALA A 53 -34.73 3.81 -41.55
C ALA A 53 -33.56 4.50 -42.28
N ALA A 54 -32.34 4.00 -42.05
CA ALA A 54 -31.27 4.07 -43.05
C ALA A 54 -30.08 3.15 -42.68
N THR A 55 -29.94 2.11 -43.52
CA THR A 55 -28.70 1.59 -44.11
C THR A 55 -27.53 1.10 -43.24
N SER A 56 -27.37 -0.22 -43.34
CA SER A 56 -26.16 -1.01 -43.19
C SER A 56 -24.90 -0.35 -43.77
N ARG A 57 -23.83 -0.32 -42.96
CA ARG A 57 -22.45 -0.29 -43.45
C ARG A 57 -21.71 -1.49 -42.88
N LEU A 58 -21.26 -2.36 -43.78
CA LEU A 58 -20.33 -3.44 -43.51
C LEU A 58 -18.98 -2.82 -43.09
N VAL A 59 -18.60 -3.02 -41.83
CA VAL A 59 -17.26 -2.70 -41.35
C VAL A 59 -16.40 -3.93 -41.60
N VAL A 60 -15.41 -3.78 -42.47
CA VAL A 60 -14.32 -4.73 -42.68
C VAL A 60 -13.58 -4.91 -41.37
N SER A 61 -13.77 -6.05 -40.74
CA SER A 61 -13.02 -6.48 -39.56
C SER A 61 -11.65 -6.95 -40.03
N HIS A 62 -10.65 -6.09 -39.94
CA HIS A 62 -9.27 -6.55 -39.86
C HIS A 62 -9.09 -7.27 -38.52
N LEU A 63 -9.01 -8.59 -38.58
CA LEU A 63 -8.52 -9.44 -37.50
C LEU A 63 -7.08 -9.02 -37.20
N ARG A 64 -6.90 -8.07 -36.27
CA ARG A 64 -5.63 -7.95 -35.54
C ARG A 64 -5.54 -9.16 -34.65
N GLY A 65 -4.70 -10.11 -35.05
CA GLY A 65 -4.26 -11.20 -34.19
C GLY A 65 -3.60 -10.61 -32.96
N PHE A 66 -4.28 -10.71 -31.82
CA PHE A 66 -3.60 -10.63 -30.54
C PHE A 66 -2.71 -11.86 -30.47
N SER A 67 -1.40 -11.67 -30.63
CA SER A 67 -0.43 -12.60 -30.05
C SER A 67 -0.56 -12.47 -28.55
N SER A 68 -1.40 -13.30 -27.94
CA SER A 68 -1.31 -13.59 -26.52
C SER A 68 -0.02 -14.37 -26.33
N THR A 69 1.05 -13.69 -25.93
CA THR A 69 2.15 -14.32 -25.22
C THR A 69 1.54 -14.95 -23.98
N SER A 70 1.33 -16.26 -24.04
CA SER A 70 0.91 -17.06 -22.90
C SER A 70 2.03 -17.04 -21.85
N THR A 71 2.02 -16.03 -20.99
CA THR A 71 2.72 -16.10 -19.71
C THR A 71 2.01 -17.16 -18.89
N ARG A 72 2.76 -18.21 -18.54
CA ARG A 72 2.42 -19.37 -17.71
C ARG A 72 1.10 -19.22 -16.94
N SER A 73 0.00 -19.67 -17.53
CA SER A 73 -1.24 -19.95 -16.81
C SER A 73 -1.04 -21.27 -16.08
N ASP A 74 -0.50 -21.22 -14.86
CA ASP A 74 -0.46 -22.39 -13.97
C ASP A 74 -1.89 -22.79 -13.60
N GLY A 75 -2.35 -23.90 -14.20
CA GLY A 75 -3.24 -24.95 -13.68
C GLY A 75 -4.62 -24.64 -13.09
N SER A 76 -4.91 -23.44 -12.61
CA SER A 76 -6.02 -23.18 -11.68
C SER A 76 -7.22 -22.48 -12.33
N GLY A 77 -7.11 -22.01 -13.58
CA GLY A 77 -8.19 -21.26 -14.27
C GLY A 77 -8.50 -19.89 -13.65
N ARG A 78 -7.73 -19.47 -12.63
CA ARG A 78 -7.86 -18.19 -11.95
C ARG A 78 -7.32 -17.07 -12.83
N THR A 79 -7.91 -15.89 -12.71
CA THR A 79 -7.52 -14.69 -13.43
C THR A 79 -6.99 -13.63 -12.47
N THR A 80 -6.31 -12.61 -13.02
CA THR A 80 -5.86 -11.47 -12.24
C THR A 80 -7.06 -10.68 -11.69
N VAL A 81 -6.99 -10.30 -10.42
CA VAL A 81 -8.04 -9.54 -9.72
C VAL A 81 -7.46 -8.20 -9.28
N LYS A 82 -8.17 -7.09 -9.55
CA LYS A 82 -7.81 -5.76 -9.05
C LYS A 82 -8.33 -5.59 -7.62
N ASP A 83 -7.55 -4.98 -6.74
CA ASP A 83 -8.05 -4.63 -5.40
C ASP A 83 -9.23 -3.63 -5.52
N PRO A 84 -10.31 -3.82 -4.74
CA PRO A 84 -11.47 -2.93 -4.78
C PRO A 84 -11.15 -1.50 -4.31
N GLU A 85 -10.12 -1.30 -3.49
CA GLU A 85 -9.75 0.03 -3.00
C GLU A 85 -8.78 0.71 -3.98
N PRO A 86 -9.19 1.81 -4.65
CA PRO A 86 -8.40 2.40 -5.72
C PRO A 86 -7.05 2.97 -5.24
N GLN A 87 -6.98 3.48 -4.00
CA GLN A 87 -5.79 4.06 -3.37
C GLN A 87 -4.72 3.01 -3.07
N THR A 88 -5.02 1.72 -3.18
CA THR A 88 -3.99 0.68 -3.08
C THR A 88 -3.21 0.55 -4.40
N GLY A 89 -3.90 0.74 -5.54
CA GLY A 89 -3.34 0.49 -6.86
C GLY A 89 -2.92 -0.97 -7.12
N LEU A 90 -3.32 -1.91 -6.26
CA LEU A 90 -2.82 -3.28 -6.26
C LEU A 90 -3.63 -4.22 -7.16
N TYR A 91 -2.92 -5.23 -7.69
CA TYR A 91 -3.46 -6.35 -8.41
C TYR A 91 -2.94 -7.66 -7.83
N TYR A 92 -3.80 -8.67 -7.83
CA TYR A 92 -3.54 -10.02 -7.38
C TYR A 92 -3.43 -10.95 -8.58
N HIS A 93 -2.28 -11.55 -8.79
CA HIS A 93 -2.00 -12.49 -9.88
C HIS A 93 -1.89 -13.92 -9.35
N PRO A 94 -2.61 -14.90 -9.91
CA PRO A 94 -2.44 -16.29 -9.53
C PRO A 94 -1.00 -16.75 -9.79
N THR A 95 -0.39 -17.46 -8.84
CA THR A 95 0.99 -17.94 -8.97
C THR A 95 1.25 -19.17 -8.11
N GLN A 96 2.34 -19.87 -8.38
CA GLN A 96 2.85 -20.96 -7.56
C GLN A 96 3.98 -20.49 -6.66
N ILE A 97 3.84 -20.70 -5.36
CA ILE A 97 4.80 -20.25 -4.35
C ILE A 97 5.54 -21.46 -3.82
N SER A 98 6.86 -21.47 -3.98
CA SER A 98 7.74 -22.43 -3.33
C SER A 98 7.93 -22.07 -1.86
N ILE A 99 7.56 -23.00 -0.97
CA ILE A 99 7.68 -22.85 0.49
C ILE A 99 8.62 -23.94 1.00
N SER A 100 9.79 -23.53 1.50
CA SER A 100 10.73 -24.39 2.20
C SER A 100 10.53 -24.22 3.71
N ARG A 101 10.19 -25.29 4.43
CA ARG A 101 9.92 -25.25 5.89
C ARG A 101 11.14 -25.53 6.77
N GLY A 102 12.31 -25.71 6.17
CA GLY A 102 13.58 -25.98 6.84
C GLY A 102 14.61 -26.55 5.86
N THR A 103 15.88 -26.65 6.28
CA THR A 103 16.99 -27.20 5.48
C THR A 103 16.77 -28.65 5.05
N ASP A 104 16.04 -29.43 5.84
CA ASP A 104 15.85 -30.87 5.63
C ASP A 104 14.42 -31.23 5.17
N GLN A 105 13.59 -30.23 4.87
CA GLN A 105 12.21 -30.45 4.42
C GLN A 105 12.08 -30.20 2.92
N PRO A 106 11.37 -31.07 2.18
CA PRO A 106 11.16 -30.87 0.76
C PRO A 106 10.40 -29.56 0.54
N THR A 107 10.88 -28.77 -0.43
CA THR A 107 10.18 -27.56 -0.88
C THR A 107 8.83 -27.97 -1.44
N SER A 108 7.76 -27.48 -0.82
CA SER A 108 6.40 -27.68 -1.32
C SER A 108 5.99 -26.48 -2.16
N THR A 109 5.50 -26.73 -3.37
CA THR A 109 4.87 -25.71 -4.20
C THR A 109 3.40 -25.62 -3.85
N VAL A 110 2.90 -24.41 -3.61
CA VAL A 110 1.49 -24.18 -3.27
C VAL A 110 0.95 -23.04 -4.11
N ASP A 111 -0.27 -23.18 -4.65
CA ASP A 111 -0.93 -22.09 -5.36
C ASP A 111 -1.30 -20.96 -4.40
N GLY A 112 -0.92 -19.74 -4.75
CA GLY A 112 -1.22 -18.52 -4.01
C GLY A 112 -1.40 -17.33 -4.95
N TRP A 113 -1.17 -16.13 -4.41
CA TRP A 113 -1.25 -14.89 -5.19
C TRP A 113 0.03 -14.08 -5.08
N ALA A 114 0.48 -13.53 -6.19
CA ALA A 114 1.46 -12.45 -6.24
C ALA A 114 0.73 -11.11 -6.22
N ILE A 115 1.27 -10.14 -5.49
CA ILE A 115 0.77 -8.77 -5.41
C ILE A 115 1.69 -7.87 -6.24
N SER A 116 1.13 -7.06 -7.13
CA SER A 116 1.87 -6.06 -7.91
C SER A 116 1.05 -4.76 -8.10
N PHE A 117 1.69 -3.72 -8.62
CA PHE A 117 1.00 -2.48 -9.05
C PHE A 117 0.54 -2.53 -10.53
N LEU A 118 0.75 -3.66 -11.21
CA LEU A 118 0.51 -3.82 -12.64
C LEU A 118 -0.80 -4.57 -12.92
N PRO A 119 -1.58 -4.14 -13.91
CA PRO A 119 -2.82 -4.83 -14.28
C PRO A 119 -2.59 -6.21 -14.90
N THR A 120 -1.40 -6.44 -15.45
CA THR A 120 -0.99 -7.71 -16.06
C THR A 120 0.23 -8.27 -15.34
N PRO A 121 0.33 -9.60 -15.13
CA PRO A 121 1.52 -10.20 -14.54
C PRO A 121 2.77 -9.82 -15.34
N SER A 122 3.80 -9.31 -14.68
CA SER A 122 5.11 -9.10 -15.31
C SER A 122 5.83 -10.44 -15.50
N ALA A 123 6.73 -10.48 -16.49
CA ALA A 123 7.70 -11.58 -16.62
C ALA A 123 8.80 -11.51 -15.56
N SER A 124 9.06 -10.33 -14.99
CA SER A 124 10.05 -10.12 -13.95
C SER A 124 9.44 -10.36 -12.57
N GLU A 125 10.06 -11.24 -11.78
CA GLU A 125 9.67 -11.47 -10.39
C GLU A 125 9.90 -10.23 -9.51
N ASP A 126 10.83 -9.34 -9.92
CA ASP A 126 11.09 -8.09 -9.22
C ASP A 126 9.90 -7.12 -9.28
N ALA A 127 8.96 -7.31 -10.22
CA ALA A 127 7.74 -6.52 -10.27
C ALA A 127 6.69 -6.95 -9.24
N ILE A 128 6.90 -8.08 -8.57
CA ILE A 128 6.05 -8.57 -7.48
C ILE A 128 6.54 -7.93 -6.18
N ILE A 129 5.65 -7.27 -5.43
CA ILE A 129 6.01 -6.64 -4.16
C ILE A 129 5.80 -7.57 -2.95
N ALA A 130 4.88 -8.52 -3.07
CA ALA A 130 4.58 -9.48 -2.01
C ALA A 130 3.83 -10.70 -2.54
N TYR A 131 3.77 -11.74 -1.71
CA TYR A 131 3.02 -12.96 -1.96
C TYR A 131 2.00 -13.20 -0.83
N VAL A 132 0.84 -13.72 -1.20
CA VAL A 132 -0.22 -14.16 -0.28
C VAL A 132 -0.09 -15.67 -0.08
N LEU A 133 0.22 -16.08 1.15
CA LEU A 133 0.43 -17.49 1.52
C LEU A 133 -0.91 -18.16 1.90
N PRO A 134 -1.38 -19.18 1.15
CA PRO A 134 -2.64 -19.87 1.43
C PRO A 134 -2.61 -20.60 2.78
N THR A 135 -3.75 -20.69 3.46
CA THR A 135 -3.92 -21.40 4.76
C THR A 135 -4.32 -22.86 4.59
N SER A 136 -5.09 -23.17 3.56
CA SER A 136 -5.64 -24.48 3.22
C SER A 136 -6.04 -24.52 1.74
N SER A 137 -6.38 -25.69 1.20
CA SER A 137 -6.93 -25.82 -0.15
C SER A 137 -8.18 -24.95 -0.37
N SER A 138 -9.04 -24.80 0.64
CA SER A 138 -10.23 -23.92 0.56
C SER A 138 -9.92 -22.42 0.48
N SER A 139 -8.74 -21.98 0.95
CA SER A 139 -8.32 -20.58 0.81
C SER A 139 -7.90 -20.20 -0.61
N GLN A 140 -7.70 -21.20 -1.47
CA GLN A 140 -7.35 -21.01 -2.86
C GLN A 140 -8.55 -20.59 -3.71
N ASP A 141 -9.79 -20.77 -3.26
CA ASP A 141 -10.98 -20.30 -4.00
C ASP A 141 -11.52 -18.96 -3.49
N ALA A 142 -10.93 -18.42 -2.41
CA ALA A 142 -11.33 -17.15 -1.85
C ALA A 142 -10.93 -15.97 -2.75
N GLU A 143 -11.77 -14.93 -2.75
CA GLU A 143 -11.48 -13.65 -3.38
C GLU A 143 -10.24 -13.03 -2.70
N PRO A 144 -9.16 -12.72 -3.44
CA PRO A 144 -7.85 -12.43 -2.85
C PRO A 144 -7.88 -11.20 -1.96
N ALA A 145 -8.61 -10.16 -2.35
CA ALA A 145 -8.68 -8.91 -1.62
C ALA A 145 -9.34 -9.09 -0.25
N ALA A 146 -10.45 -9.84 -0.17
CA ALA A 146 -11.06 -10.23 1.10
C ALA A 146 -10.16 -11.14 1.94
N PHE A 147 -9.50 -12.12 1.31
CA PHE A 147 -8.60 -13.03 2.02
C PHE A 147 -7.43 -12.31 2.68
N VAL A 148 -6.79 -11.37 1.97
CA VAL A 148 -5.67 -10.56 2.47
C VAL A 148 -6.09 -9.71 3.68
N ARG A 149 -7.27 -9.10 3.63
CA ARG A 149 -7.82 -8.32 4.75
C ARG A 149 -8.11 -9.19 5.97
N ALA A 150 -8.65 -10.39 5.76
CA ALA A 150 -8.95 -11.33 6.84
C ALA A 150 -7.68 -12.01 7.44
N ASN A 151 -6.58 -12.07 6.69
CA ASN A 151 -5.36 -12.79 7.06
C ASN A 151 -4.09 -11.95 6.80
N PRO A 152 -3.91 -10.82 7.50
CA PRO A 152 -2.81 -9.88 7.24
C PRO A 152 -1.42 -10.46 7.54
N ASP A 153 -1.34 -11.52 8.35
CA ASP A 153 -0.12 -12.26 8.69
C ASP A 153 0.36 -13.20 7.57
N ARG A 154 -0.46 -13.43 6.55
CA ARG A 154 -0.15 -14.32 5.42
C ARG A 154 0.57 -13.64 4.28
N ILE A 155 1.06 -12.43 4.50
CA ILE A 155 1.76 -11.64 3.51
C ILE A 155 3.27 -11.84 3.68
N ARG A 156 3.91 -12.32 2.61
CA ARG A 156 5.36 -12.44 2.53
C ARG A 156 5.89 -11.40 1.56
N ILE A 157 6.60 -10.40 2.08
CA ILE A 157 7.22 -9.35 1.25
C ILE A 157 8.27 -9.95 0.32
N ASN A 158 8.25 -9.55 -0.94
CA ASN A 158 9.34 -9.81 -1.87
C ASN A 158 10.38 -8.69 -1.72
N ALA A 159 11.55 -9.00 -1.15
CA ALA A 159 12.57 -8.00 -0.88
C ALA A 159 13.02 -7.23 -2.12
N ALA A 160 13.06 -7.87 -3.29
CA ALA A 160 13.47 -7.22 -4.55
C ALA A 160 12.46 -6.15 -4.98
N GLY A 161 11.17 -6.52 -5.12
CA GLY A 161 10.13 -5.57 -5.47
C GLY A 161 9.88 -4.51 -4.40
N TRP A 162 10.00 -4.88 -3.13
CA TRP A 162 9.92 -3.93 -2.02
C TRP A 162 11.02 -2.87 -2.06
N LYS A 163 12.26 -3.28 -2.36
CA LYS A 163 13.37 -2.36 -2.56
C LYS A 163 13.10 -1.41 -3.73
N ILE A 164 12.59 -1.92 -4.86
CA ILE A 164 12.25 -1.08 -6.02
C ILE A 164 11.16 -0.06 -5.66
N MET A 165 10.14 -0.47 -4.90
CA MET A 165 9.11 0.43 -4.41
C MET A 165 9.75 1.58 -3.59
N HIS A 166 10.60 1.27 -2.63
CA HIS A 166 11.30 2.28 -1.84
C HIS A 166 12.27 3.14 -2.66
N ASP A 167 12.93 2.58 -3.68
CA ASP A 167 13.78 3.34 -4.60
C ASP A 167 12.95 4.38 -5.38
N VAL A 168 11.74 4.06 -5.82
CA VAL A 168 10.82 5.02 -6.47
C VAL A 168 10.35 6.08 -5.48
N LEU A 169 9.97 5.67 -4.26
CA LEU A 169 9.56 6.61 -3.23
C LEU A 169 10.68 7.62 -2.93
N LYS A 170 11.91 7.15 -2.78
CA LYS A 170 13.09 8.00 -2.55
C LYS A 170 13.36 8.94 -3.73
N ASN A 171 13.47 8.40 -4.94
CA ASN A 171 14.04 9.15 -6.06
C ASN A 171 12.99 9.94 -6.87
N ASP A 172 11.76 9.45 -6.95
CA ASP A 172 10.72 10.04 -7.80
C ASP A 172 9.62 10.73 -7.00
N VAL A 173 9.28 10.23 -5.81
CA VAL A 173 8.22 10.80 -4.97
C VAL A 173 8.74 11.95 -4.12
N VAL A 174 9.68 11.69 -3.20
CA VAL A 174 10.16 12.69 -2.22
C VAL A 174 10.57 14.03 -2.85
N PRO A 175 11.34 14.09 -3.95
CA PRO A 175 11.77 15.36 -4.54
C PRO A 175 10.63 16.13 -5.22
N ASN A 176 9.51 15.47 -5.50
CA ASN A 176 8.40 15.98 -6.30
C ASN A 176 7.07 16.05 -5.53
N ASP A 177 7.09 15.76 -4.23
CA ASP A 177 5.89 15.78 -3.40
C ASP A 177 5.70 17.17 -2.77
N ASP A 178 4.61 17.84 -3.15
CA ASP A 178 4.32 19.19 -2.69
C ASP A 178 3.95 19.25 -1.21
N LEU A 179 3.36 18.18 -0.66
CA LEU A 179 2.98 18.13 0.75
C LEU A 179 4.23 18.01 1.64
N LEU A 180 5.18 17.15 1.26
CA LEU A 180 6.46 17.03 1.96
C LEU A 180 7.29 18.31 1.87
N LYS A 181 7.31 18.97 0.70
CA LYS A 181 7.97 20.28 0.53
C LYS A 181 7.32 21.35 1.37
N PHE A 182 5.99 21.38 1.41
CA PHE A 182 5.25 22.30 2.25
C PHE A 182 5.58 22.07 3.73
N GLU A 183 5.53 20.82 4.21
CA GLU A 183 5.90 20.46 5.59
C GLU A 183 7.31 20.93 5.92
N ALA A 184 8.28 20.64 5.06
CA ALA A 184 9.65 21.11 5.23
C ALA A 184 9.71 22.63 5.30
N SER A 185 9.07 23.35 4.37
CA SER A 185 9.11 24.82 4.32
C SER A 185 8.52 25.54 5.53
N THR A 186 7.62 24.88 6.27
CA THR A 186 6.99 25.46 7.47
C THR A 186 7.88 25.40 8.71
N ARG A 187 8.98 24.65 8.67
CA ARG A 187 9.85 24.34 9.81
C ARG A 187 11.32 24.52 9.44
N GLU A 188 12.15 24.91 10.39
CA GLU A 188 13.59 25.09 10.11
C GLU A 188 14.29 23.75 9.87
N SER A 189 14.02 22.74 10.71
CA SER A 189 14.58 21.40 10.55
C SER A 189 13.67 20.33 11.18
N GLY A 190 13.86 19.08 10.76
CA GLY A 190 13.11 17.94 11.30
C GLY A 190 13.05 16.76 10.36
N TRP A 191 11.99 15.97 10.53
CA TRP A 191 11.64 14.84 9.68
C TRP A 191 10.26 15.08 9.08
N ALA A 192 10.14 14.79 7.78
CA ALA A 192 8.88 14.69 7.06
C ALA A 192 8.61 13.20 6.80
N HIS A 193 7.33 12.82 6.83
CA HIS A 193 6.95 11.40 6.82
C HIS A 193 6.10 11.07 5.59
N LEU A 194 6.47 10.01 4.87
CA LEU A 194 5.61 9.40 3.87
C LEU A 194 4.56 8.58 4.61
N THR A 195 3.35 9.11 4.66
CA THR A 195 2.26 8.53 5.45
C THR A 195 1.33 7.71 4.58
N ASP A 196 0.79 6.66 5.19
CA ASP A 196 -0.21 5.80 4.58
C ASP A 196 -1.59 6.44 4.62
N LEU A 197 -2.29 6.43 3.48
CA LEU A 197 -3.63 7.03 3.37
C LEU A 197 -4.74 6.21 4.02
N ARG A 198 -4.43 5.02 4.57
CA ARG A 198 -5.34 4.30 5.50
C ARG A 198 -5.73 5.17 6.69
N HIS A 199 -4.84 6.07 7.12
CA HIS A 199 -5.07 6.97 8.24
C HIS A 199 -4.80 8.44 7.85
N PRO A 200 -5.73 9.09 7.13
CA PRO A 200 -5.56 10.47 6.70
C PRO A 200 -5.46 11.40 7.92
N LEU A 201 -4.42 12.24 7.93
CA LEU A 201 -4.13 13.12 9.04
C LEU A 201 -4.63 14.54 8.81
N MET A 202 -5.09 15.17 9.89
CA MET A 202 -5.28 16.62 9.90
C MET A 202 -3.91 17.33 9.80
N PRO A 203 -3.82 18.49 9.12
CA PRO A 203 -2.58 19.26 9.06
C PRO A 203 -1.95 19.49 10.44
N GLY A 204 -0.65 19.30 10.55
CA GLY A 204 0.11 19.45 11.79
C GLY A 204 0.05 18.24 12.75
N ARG A 205 -0.58 17.13 12.35
CA ARG A 205 -0.49 15.84 13.05
C ARG A 205 0.57 14.96 12.41
N ILE A 206 1.24 14.16 13.24
CA ILE A 206 2.20 13.14 12.81
C ILE A 206 1.49 11.78 12.85
N ALA A 207 1.71 10.94 11.85
CA ALA A 207 1.19 9.57 11.82
C ALA A 207 1.73 8.79 13.03
N THR A 208 0.96 7.81 13.49
CA THR A 208 1.53 6.81 14.39
C THR A 208 2.60 6.00 13.64
N PRO A 209 3.62 5.48 14.34
CA PRO A 209 4.77 4.83 13.70
C PRO A 209 4.39 3.72 12.72
N GLU A 210 3.32 2.98 12.98
CA GLU A 210 2.81 1.90 12.12
C GLU A 210 2.22 2.37 10.79
N ASN A 211 1.81 3.64 10.68
CA ASN A 211 1.26 4.25 9.47
C ASN A 211 2.29 5.09 8.70
N ILE A 212 3.55 5.11 9.13
CA ILE A 212 4.66 5.76 8.41
C ILE A 212 5.34 4.73 7.53
N ILE A 213 5.35 4.95 6.21
CA ILE A 213 6.02 4.08 5.23
C ILE A 213 7.54 4.32 5.28
N ALA A 214 7.93 5.59 5.27
CA ALA A 214 9.33 6.03 5.32
C ALA A 214 9.42 7.47 5.83
N SER A 215 10.61 7.89 6.22
CA SER A 215 10.89 9.25 6.69
C SER A 215 12.04 9.88 5.92
N VAL A 216 12.03 11.19 5.80
CA VAL A 216 13.11 11.97 5.20
C VAL A 216 13.39 13.19 6.06
N ALA A 217 14.65 13.44 6.37
CA ALA A 217 15.05 14.63 7.10
C ALA A 217 14.97 15.87 6.20
N PHE A 218 14.76 17.02 6.81
CA PHE A 218 14.87 18.32 6.16
C PHE A 218 15.62 19.31 7.04
N THR A 219 16.32 20.22 6.40
CA THR A 219 17.14 21.26 7.03
C THR A 219 17.00 22.55 6.23
N GLU A 220 16.88 23.68 6.92
CA GLU A 220 16.63 25.00 6.32
C GLU A 220 15.41 24.99 5.38
N GLY A 221 14.37 24.28 5.79
CA GLY A 221 13.12 24.14 5.04
C GLY A 221 13.24 23.34 3.72
N LYS A 222 14.34 22.61 3.50
CA LYS A 222 14.58 21.80 2.29
C LYS A 222 14.73 20.33 2.62
N LEU A 223 14.04 19.49 1.86
CA LEU A 223 14.13 18.03 1.97
C LEU A 223 15.54 17.54 1.63
N ASN A 224 16.10 16.66 2.47
CA ASN A 224 17.34 15.95 2.21
C ASN A 224 17.02 14.53 1.74
N VAL A 225 16.91 14.32 0.44
CA VAL A 225 16.54 13.03 -0.17
C VAL A 225 17.47 11.88 0.25
N GLU A 226 18.75 12.17 0.50
CA GLU A 226 19.72 11.14 0.90
C GLU A 226 19.51 10.61 2.31
N SER A 227 18.77 11.35 3.14
CA SER A 227 18.39 10.90 4.49
C SER A 227 17.15 9.99 4.52
N TYR A 228 16.68 9.54 3.35
CA TYR A 228 15.55 8.62 3.26
C TYR A 228 15.77 7.36 4.10
N GLU A 229 14.85 7.11 5.01
CA GLU A 229 14.86 5.95 5.89
C GLU A 229 13.54 5.19 5.79
N GLU A 230 13.62 3.93 5.37
CA GLU A 230 12.50 2.99 5.38
C GLU A 230 12.11 2.65 6.81
N ASN A 231 10.80 2.63 7.08
CA ASN A 231 10.30 2.12 8.34
C ASN A 231 10.20 0.58 8.33
N LYS A 232 11.18 -0.07 8.95
CA LYS A 232 11.24 -1.54 9.05
C LYS A 232 10.09 -2.19 9.83
N SER A 233 9.33 -1.40 10.59
CA SER A 233 8.16 -1.89 11.34
C SER A 233 6.86 -1.74 10.55
N TYR A 234 6.87 -1.04 9.43
CA TYR A 234 5.70 -0.82 8.60
C TYR A 234 5.21 -2.14 7.98
N ARG A 235 3.89 -2.31 7.92
CA ARG A 235 3.25 -3.50 7.35
C ARG A 235 2.46 -3.13 6.11
N LEU A 236 2.74 -3.84 5.02
CA LEU A 236 2.01 -3.74 3.76
C LEU A 236 0.50 -3.96 3.94
N VAL A 237 0.10 -4.84 4.87
CA VAL A 237 -1.30 -5.13 5.18
C VAL A 237 -1.50 -5.14 6.69
N THR A 238 -2.57 -4.50 7.16
CA THR A 238 -3.04 -4.56 8.55
C THR A 238 -4.45 -5.13 8.57
N GLY A 239 -4.83 -5.81 9.66
CA GLY A 239 -6.10 -6.56 9.71
C GLY A 239 -7.36 -5.68 9.66
N TYR A 240 -7.32 -4.49 10.27
CA TYR A 240 -8.49 -3.61 10.35
C TYR A 240 -8.61 -2.65 9.16
N GLU A 241 -7.49 -2.29 8.54
CA GLU A 241 -7.44 -1.23 7.52
C GLU A 241 -7.14 -1.78 6.12
N GLY A 242 -6.61 -3.01 6.04
CA GLY A 242 -6.29 -3.66 4.77
C GLY A 242 -4.91 -3.28 4.22
N PRO A 243 -4.73 -3.39 2.89
CA PRO A 243 -3.47 -3.10 2.21
C PRO A 243 -3.09 -1.63 2.26
N ILE A 244 -1.80 -1.34 2.06
CA ILE A 244 -1.22 0.00 1.89
C ILE A 244 -2.09 0.87 0.99
N GLN A 245 -2.30 2.12 1.40
CA GLN A 245 -2.91 3.13 0.55
C GLN A 245 -1.95 4.30 0.35
N MET A 246 -1.86 4.78 -0.88
CA MET A 246 -0.95 5.85 -1.28
C MET A 246 -1.66 6.87 -2.17
N ALA A 247 -1.08 8.06 -2.27
CA ALA A 247 -1.57 9.06 -3.20
C ALA A 247 -1.49 8.55 -4.65
N ASP A 248 -2.47 8.92 -5.48
CA ASP A 248 -2.54 8.49 -6.88
C ASP A 248 -1.25 8.82 -7.65
N SER A 249 -0.66 9.99 -7.39
CA SER A 249 0.60 10.42 -8.02
C SER A 249 1.80 9.53 -7.66
N TRP A 250 1.77 8.85 -6.51
CA TRP A 250 2.80 7.90 -6.11
C TRP A 250 2.57 6.56 -6.81
N ILE A 251 1.32 6.09 -6.84
CA ILE A 251 0.91 4.86 -7.53
C ILE A 251 1.27 4.93 -9.02
N GLU A 252 1.05 6.06 -9.68
CA GLU A 252 1.42 6.26 -11.08
C GLU A 252 2.92 6.13 -11.32
N LYS A 253 3.75 6.71 -10.45
CA LYS A 253 5.22 6.60 -10.53
C LYS A 253 5.68 5.17 -10.31
N LEU A 254 5.10 4.48 -9.31
CA LEU A 254 5.37 3.08 -9.03
C LEU A 254 5.02 2.21 -10.23
N ARG A 255 3.79 2.34 -10.77
CA ARG A 255 3.34 1.58 -11.94
C ARG A 255 4.30 1.79 -13.11
N LYS A 256 4.62 3.03 -13.45
CA LYS A 256 5.56 3.36 -14.53
C LYS A 256 6.94 2.70 -14.32
N ARG A 257 7.45 2.67 -13.09
CA ARG A 257 8.74 2.01 -12.80
C ARG A 257 8.65 0.51 -12.99
N PHE A 258 7.59 -0.12 -12.50
CA PHE A 258 7.38 -1.56 -12.57
C PHE A 258 7.08 -2.05 -14.00
N GLU A 259 6.42 -1.23 -14.82
CA GLU A 259 6.22 -1.51 -16.27
C GLU A 259 7.54 -1.51 -17.06
N ALA A 260 8.57 -0.83 -16.56
CA ALA A 260 9.87 -0.71 -17.20
C ALA A 260 10.88 -1.79 -16.77
N LEU A 261 10.46 -2.77 -15.96
CA LEU A 261 11.27 -3.95 -15.59
C LEU A 261 11.09 -5.06 -16.62
#